data_AF-A0A432V3D9-F1
#
_entry.id   AF-A0A432V3D9-F1
#
_cell.length_a   1.000
_cell.length_b   1.000
_cell.length_c   1.000
_cell.angle_alpha   90.00
_cell.angle_beta   90.00
_cell.angle_gamma   90.00
#
_symmetry.space_group_name_H-M   'P 1'
#
loop_
_entity.id
_entity.type
_entity.pdbx_description
1 polymer ?
#
loop_
_entity_poly.entity_id
_entity_poly.type
_entity_poly.pdbx_seq_one_letter_code
_entity_poly.pdbx_strand_id
1 'polypeptide(L)'
;MAHNTLMLIAQLSGLRILVLANRFGCDTDLARSVHDTLAVKLAEMIDAQRKILAADRALIAARGTEDEEDAFYDQHHYQTAWYETWLIEPVALLDDYLVDDLSREYFDFRTGEWHHRDGEVPIAVPVPAEKLCGLATIIAEIEDITGARFSVDNVYYSEVEAEAAWWENTGADPDEFFAMKEAGRD
;
A
#
# COMPACT_ATOMS: atom_id res chain seq x y z
N MET A 1 8.14 11.30 -19.48
CA MET A 1 9.30 11.95 -18.84
C MET A 1 10.23 10.84 -18.38
N ALA A 2 11.48 10.79 -18.85
CA ALA A 2 12.44 9.80 -18.38
C ALA A 2 12.80 10.17 -16.94
N HIS A 3 12.12 9.54 -15.99
CA HIS A 3 12.49 9.65 -14.59
C HIS A 3 13.92 9.10 -14.46
N ASN A 4 14.83 9.84 -13.84
CA ASN A 4 16.21 9.36 -13.68
C ASN A 4 16.20 8.19 -12.70
N THR A 5 16.19 6.95 -13.21
CA THR A 5 16.11 5.71 -12.43
C THR A 5 17.11 5.66 -11.28
N LEU A 6 18.31 6.21 -11.47
CA LEU A 6 19.32 6.32 -10.41
C LEU A 6 18.91 7.29 -9.29
N MET A 7 18.31 8.44 -9.65
CA MET A 7 17.78 9.41 -8.70
C MET A 7 16.67 8.78 -7.85
N LEU A 8 15.74 8.09 -8.49
CA LEU A 8 14.63 7.43 -7.80
C LEU A 8 15.12 6.34 -6.84
N ILE A 9 16.08 5.51 -7.26
CA ILE A 9 16.71 4.53 -6.36
C ILE A 9 17.32 5.21 -5.13
N ALA A 10 18.02 6.34 -5.32
CA ALA A 10 18.62 7.08 -4.22
C ALA A 10 17.55 7.67 -3.28
N GLN A 11 16.49 8.28 -3.84
CA GLN A 11 15.38 8.86 -3.07
C GLN A 11 14.64 7.79 -2.27
N LEU A 12 14.25 6.68 -2.90
CA LEU A 12 13.63 5.54 -2.23
C LEU A 12 14.51 4.97 -1.12
N SER A 13 15.82 4.88 -1.35
CA SER A 13 16.76 4.39 -0.33
C SER A 13 16.81 5.33 0.88
N GLY A 14 16.80 6.64 0.66
CA GLY A 14 16.72 7.64 1.72
C GLY A 14 15.40 7.57 2.51
N LEU A 15 14.27 7.50 1.81
CA LEU A 15 12.94 7.38 2.41
C LEU A 15 12.83 6.09 3.23
N ARG A 16 13.34 4.97 2.73
CA ARG A 16 13.36 3.71 3.48
C ARG A 16 14.14 3.82 4.79
N ILE A 17 15.28 4.51 4.79
CA ILE A 17 16.04 4.79 6.03
C ILE A 17 15.21 5.66 6.97
N LEU A 18 14.52 6.68 6.45
CA LEU A 18 13.65 7.55 7.24
C LEU A 18 12.49 6.77 7.89
N VAL A 19 11.83 5.87 7.16
CA VAL A 19 10.78 4.97 7.69
C VAL A 19 11.32 4.13 8.84
N LEU A 20 12.46 3.47 8.63
CA LEU A 20 13.09 2.63 9.66
C LEU A 20 13.54 3.45 10.87
N ALA A 21 13.97 4.69 10.68
CA ALA A 21 14.33 5.59 11.77
C ALA A 21 13.09 6.05 12.56
N ASN A 22 12.02 6.44 11.86
CA ASN A 22 10.75 6.87 12.47
C ASN A 22 10.10 5.74 13.28
N ARG A 23 10.23 4.49 12.80
CA ARG A 23 9.78 3.28 13.49
C ARG A 23 10.30 3.17 14.93
N PHE A 24 11.51 3.65 15.25
CA PHE A 24 12.07 3.55 16.61
C PHE A 24 11.29 4.39 17.64
N GLY A 25 10.59 5.43 17.20
CA GLY A 25 9.75 6.27 18.07
C GLY A 25 8.29 5.80 18.15
N CYS A 26 7.94 4.67 17.54
CA CYS A 26 6.57 4.16 17.55
C CYS A 26 6.24 3.49 18.88
N ASP A 27 5.11 3.86 19.46
CA ASP A 27 4.65 3.33 20.76
C ASP A 27 3.73 2.11 20.62
N THR A 28 3.07 1.94 19.48
CA THR A 28 2.08 0.87 19.24
C THR A 28 2.60 -0.20 18.29
N ASP A 29 2.12 -1.43 18.45
CA ASP A 29 2.43 -2.52 17.52
C ASP A 29 1.83 -2.29 16.13
N LEU A 30 0.63 -1.71 16.06
CA LEU A 30 0.00 -1.27 14.81
C LEU A 30 0.90 -0.31 14.03
N ALA A 31 1.42 0.75 14.67
CA ALA A 31 2.31 1.67 13.99
C ALA A 31 3.57 0.94 13.52
N ARG A 32 4.19 0.13 14.39
CA ARG A 32 5.41 -0.61 14.04
C ARG A 32 5.21 -1.56 12.85
N SER A 33 4.08 -2.28 12.78
CA SER A 33 3.81 -3.20 11.68
C SER A 33 3.64 -2.46 10.34
N VAL A 34 2.90 -1.36 10.30
CA VAL A 34 2.72 -0.55 9.08
C VAL A 34 4.06 0.02 8.59
N HIS A 35 4.94 0.45 9.51
CA HIS A 35 6.30 0.88 9.16
C HIS A 35 7.13 -0.26 8.57
N ASP A 36 7.06 -1.45 9.16
CA ASP A 36 7.78 -2.63 8.68
C ASP A 36 7.31 -3.00 7.27
N THR A 37 5.99 -3.03 7.04
CA THR A 37 5.40 -3.28 5.73
C THR A 37 5.86 -2.25 4.70
N LEU A 38 5.80 -0.96 5.02
CA LEU A 38 6.26 0.10 4.10
C LEU A 38 7.75 -0.04 3.80
N ALA A 39 8.59 -0.36 4.79
CA ALA A 39 10.02 -0.55 4.59
C ALA A 39 10.34 -1.76 3.70
N VAL A 40 9.51 -2.81 3.73
CA VAL A 40 9.58 -3.95 2.81
C VAL A 40 9.17 -3.53 1.41
N LYS A 41 8.02 -2.86 1.24
CA LYS A 41 7.55 -2.37 -0.07
C LYS A 41 8.56 -1.44 -0.74
N LEU A 42 9.17 -0.53 0.03
CA LEU A 42 10.25 0.33 -0.48
C LEU A 42 11.48 -0.47 -0.93
N ALA A 43 11.83 -1.56 -0.25
CA ALA A 43 12.91 -2.44 -0.69
C ALA A 43 12.58 -3.12 -2.02
N GLU A 44 11.35 -3.62 -2.17
CA GLU A 44 10.85 -4.21 -3.41
C GLU A 44 10.84 -3.20 -4.57
N MET A 45 10.40 -1.96 -4.31
CA MET A 45 10.45 -0.86 -5.28
C MET A 45 11.89 -0.55 -5.72
N ILE A 46 12.84 -0.48 -4.77
CA ILE A 46 14.26 -0.25 -5.07
C ILE A 46 14.81 -1.36 -5.98
N ASP A 47 14.50 -2.62 -5.68
CA ASP A 47 14.97 -3.75 -6.47
C ASP A 47 14.32 -3.79 -7.86
N ALA A 48 13.04 -3.41 -7.99
CA ALA A 48 12.40 -3.24 -9.29
C ALA A 48 13.08 -2.15 -10.13
N GLN A 49 13.38 -0.99 -9.54
CA GLN A 49 14.10 0.09 -10.23
C GLN A 49 15.52 -0.31 -10.62
N ARG A 50 16.21 -1.12 -9.82
CA ARG A 50 17.53 -1.68 -10.17
C ARG A 50 17.46 -2.61 -11.38
N LYS A 51 16.39 -3.42 -11.51
CA LYS A 51 16.16 -4.26 -12.69
C LYS A 51 15.94 -3.42 -13.94
N ILE A 52 15.12 -2.37 -13.85
CA ILE A 52 14.91 -1.40 -14.94
C ILE A 52 16.25 -0.78 -15.36
N LEU A 53 17.04 -0.29 -14.40
CA LEU A 53 18.35 0.32 -14.69
C LEU A 53 19.31 -0.67 -15.36
N ALA A 54 19.30 -1.93 -14.94
CA ALA A 54 20.13 -2.97 -15.54
C ALA A 54 19.69 -3.26 -16.99
N ALA A 55 18.38 -3.35 -17.24
CA ALA A 55 17.84 -3.57 -18.57
C ALA A 55 18.08 -2.36 -19.51
N ASP A 56 17.95 -1.13 -19.01
CA ASP A 56 18.29 0.09 -19.76
C ASP A 56 19.76 0.04 -20.23
N ARG A 57 20.68 -0.39 -19.35
CA ARG A 57 22.10 -0.54 -19.67
C ARG A 57 22.36 -1.68 -20.66
N ALA A 58 21.66 -2.80 -20.51
CA ALA A 58 21.76 -3.94 -21.42
C ALA A 58 21.31 -3.55 -22.84
N LEU A 59 20.18 -2.86 -22.97
CA LEU A 59 19.70 -2.38 -24.26
C LEU A 59 20.69 -1.42 -24.92
N ILE A 60 21.28 -0.49 -24.17
CA ILE A 60 22.32 0.40 -24.72
C ILE A 60 23.51 -0.39 -25.26
N ALA A 61 23.93 -1.44 -24.55
CA ALA A 61 25.05 -2.28 -24.95
C ALA A 61 24.74 -3.17 -26.17
N ALA A 62 23.48 -3.59 -26.33
CA ALA A 62 23.01 -4.47 -27.41
C ALA A 62 22.67 -3.73 -28.71
N ARG A 63 22.73 -2.39 -28.76
CA ARG A 63 22.39 -1.62 -29.96
C ARG A 63 23.20 -2.04 -31.18
N GLY A 64 22.51 -2.43 -32.25
CA GLY A 64 23.11 -2.90 -33.49
C GLY A 64 23.68 -4.31 -33.43
N THR A 65 23.43 -5.06 -32.35
CA THR A 65 23.74 -6.50 -32.24
C THR A 65 22.49 -7.34 -32.50
N GLU A 66 22.65 -8.66 -32.60
CA GLU A 66 21.52 -9.60 -32.72
C GLU A 66 20.65 -9.66 -31.44
N ASP A 67 21.20 -9.23 -30.30
CA ASP A 67 20.52 -9.26 -28.99
C ASP A 67 19.67 -8.01 -28.73
N GLU A 68 19.63 -7.03 -29.65
CA GLU A 68 18.92 -5.75 -29.43
C GLU A 68 17.43 -5.96 -29.15
N GLU A 69 16.80 -6.89 -29.87
CA GLU A 69 15.37 -7.19 -29.73
C GLU A 69 15.07 -7.82 -28.36
N ASP A 70 15.87 -8.79 -27.92
CA ASP A 70 15.71 -9.42 -26.61
C ASP A 70 15.92 -8.41 -25.47
N ALA A 71 16.96 -7.58 -25.56
CA ALA A 71 17.22 -6.52 -24.58
C ALA A 71 16.10 -5.47 -24.53
N PHE A 72 15.43 -5.21 -25.66
CA PHE A 72 14.27 -4.33 -25.71
C PHE A 72 13.06 -4.97 -25.02
N TYR A 73 12.78 -6.25 -25.25
CA TYR A 73 11.70 -6.97 -24.56
C TYR A 73 11.92 -7.02 -23.04
N ASP A 74 13.14 -7.26 -22.58
CA ASP A 74 13.48 -7.25 -21.15
C ASP A 74 13.24 -5.86 -20.53
N GLN A 75 13.71 -4.80 -21.21
CA GLN A 75 13.47 -3.43 -20.74
C GLN A 75 11.98 -3.12 -20.66
N HIS A 76 11.22 -3.46 -21.70
CA HIS A 76 9.79 -3.25 -21.74
C HIS A 76 9.08 -4.04 -20.63
N HIS A 77 9.45 -5.31 -20.43
CA HIS A 77 8.90 -6.15 -19.36
C HIS A 77 9.06 -5.52 -17.99
N TYR A 78 10.27 -5.08 -17.62
CA TYR A 78 10.50 -4.50 -16.30
C TYR A 78 9.81 -3.14 -16.12
N GLN A 79 9.71 -2.33 -17.16
CA GLN A 79 8.96 -1.06 -17.11
C GLN A 79 7.46 -1.31 -16.94
N THR A 80 6.89 -2.24 -17.70
CA THR A 80 5.47 -2.60 -17.58
C THR A 80 5.16 -3.21 -16.21
N ALA A 81 5.99 -4.13 -15.72
CA ALA A 81 5.83 -4.71 -14.39
C ALA A 81 5.86 -3.65 -13.28
N TRP A 82 6.68 -2.61 -13.41
CA TRP A 82 6.67 -1.49 -12.47
C TRP A 82 5.33 -0.74 -12.47
N TYR A 83 4.81 -0.40 -13.64
CA TYR A 83 3.52 0.27 -13.75
C TYR A 83 2.40 -0.58 -13.14
N GLU A 84 2.33 -1.85 -13.54
CA GLU A 84 1.27 -2.77 -13.10
C GLU A 84 1.31 -3.04 -11.60
N THR A 85 2.51 -3.14 -11.02
CA THR A 85 2.66 -3.48 -9.60
C THR A 85 2.47 -2.28 -8.68
N TRP A 86 2.96 -1.10 -9.07
CA TRP A 86 3.09 0.04 -8.15
C TRP A 86 2.19 1.24 -8.46
N LEU A 87 1.69 1.36 -9.70
CA LEU A 87 1.04 2.58 -10.17
C LEU A 87 -0.44 2.42 -10.55
N ILE A 88 -0.93 1.19 -10.75
CA ILE A 88 -2.35 0.95 -11.05
C ILE A 88 -3.17 1.08 -9.76
N GLU A 89 -2.98 0.14 -8.82
CA GLU A 89 -3.74 0.09 -7.57
C GLU A 89 -2.97 0.67 -6.38
N PRO A 90 -3.66 1.19 -5.36
CA PRO A 90 -3.02 1.51 -4.09
C PRO A 90 -2.38 0.28 -3.45
N VAL A 91 -1.17 0.45 -2.93
CA VAL A 91 -0.44 -0.59 -2.18
C VAL A 91 -0.95 -0.58 -0.74
N ALA A 92 -1.59 -1.67 -0.33
CA ALA A 92 -2.02 -1.85 1.06
C ALA A 92 -0.81 -2.01 1.99
N LEU A 93 -0.82 -1.27 3.11
CA LEU A 93 0.22 -1.33 4.15
C LEU A 93 -0.27 -1.98 5.46
N LEU A 94 -1.58 -2.19 5.61
CA LEU A 94 -2.20 -2.87 6.75
C LEU A 94 -2.96 -4.11 6.30
N ASP A 95 -4.24 -3.98 5.95
CA ASP A 95 -5.04 -5.08 5.44
C ASP A 95 -5.17 -4.98 3.91
N ASP A 96 -4.98 -6.11 3.23
CA ASP A 96 -5.16 -6.18 1.78
C ASP A 96 -6.64 -6.01 1.41
N TYR A 97 -6.89 -5.13 0.44
CA TYR A 97 -8.21 -4.93 -0.14
C TYR A 97 -8.08 -4.70 -1.64
N LEU A 98 -8.67 -5.61 -2.42
CA LEU A 98 -8.65 -5.56 -3.87
C LEU A 98 -10.08 -5.59 -4.40
N VAL A 99 -10.39 -4.60 -5.22
CA VAL A 99 -11.69 -4.42 -5.87
C VAL A 99 -11.46 -4.37 -7.37
N ASP A 100 -12.23 -5.16 -8.11
CA ASP A 100 -12.34 -5.04 -9.56
C ASP A 100 -13.66 -4.33 -9.89
N ASP A 101 -13.58 -3.05 -10.21
CA ASP A 101 -14.76 -2.25 -10.59
C ASP A 101 -15.34 -2.66 -11.96
N LEU A 102 -14.55 -3.30 -12.84
CA LEU A 102 -15.02 -3.74 -14.14
C LEU A 102 -15.91 -4.99 -14.02
N SER A 103 -15.48 -5.98 -13.23
CA SER A 103 -16.28 -7.17 -12.94
C SER A 103 -17.28 -6.97 -11.80
N ARG A 104 -17.18 -5.84 -11.08
CA ARG A 104 -17.94 -5.55 -9.85
C ARG A 104 -17.70 -6.61 -8.78
N GLU A 105 -16.45 -7.01 -8.58
CA GLU A 105 -16.05 -8.01 -7.60
C GLU A 105 -15.05 -7.44 -6.59
N TYR A 106 -14.89 -8.12 -5.47
CA TYR A 106 -13.77 -7.94 -4.57
C TYR A 106 -13.12 -9.30 -4.30
N PHE A 107 -11.83 -9.28 -3.97
CA PHE A 107 -11.09 -10.48 -3.59
C PHE A 107 -11.07 -10.62 -2.08
N ASP A 108 -11.59 -11.73 -1.54
CA ASP A 108 -11.48 -12.06 -0.12
C ASP A 108 -10.16 -12.79 0.13
N PHE A 109 -9.19 -12.08 0.73
CA PHE A 109 -7.87 -12.62 1.00
C PHE A 109 -7.87 -13.74 2.07
N ARG A 110 -8.96 -13.91 2.83
CA ARG A 110 -9.08 -14.96 3.85
C ARG A 110 -9.48 -16.29 3.22
N THR A 111 -10.34 -16.25 2.20
CA THR A 111 -10.81 -17.44 1.47
C THR A 111 -10.02 -17.70 0.20
N GLY A 112 -9.39 -16.66 -0.36
CA GLY A 112 -8.73 -16.70 -1.66
C GLY A 112 -9.71 -16.70 -2.83
N GLU A 113 -10.94 -16.20 -2.63
CA GLU A 113 -12.03 -16.25 -3.62
C GLU A 113 -12.48 -14.84 -4.04
N TRP A 114 -12.96 -14.74 -5.28
CA TRP A 114 -13.63 -13.53 -5.79
C TRP A 114 -15.11 -13.58 -5.45
N HIS A 115 -15.65 -12.45 -5.01
CA HIS A 115 -17.05 -12.28 -4.65
C HIS A 115 -17.66 -11.08 -5.36
N HIS A 116 -18.86 -11.24 -5.93
CA HIS A 116 -19.61 -10.12 -6.50
C HIS A 116 -20.06 -9.13 -5.42
N ARG A 117 -19.98 -7.84 -5.75
CA ARG A 117 -20.37 -6.70 -4.90
C ARG A 117 -21.88 -6.40 -4.93
N ASP A 118 -22.69 -7.41 -5.19
CA ASP A 118 -24.15 -7.29 -5.29
C ASP A 118 -24.85 -7.56 -3.94
N GLY A 119 -24.08 -7.86 -2.89
CA GLY A 119 -24.52 -8.10 -1.51
C GLY A 119 -23.66 -7.37 -0.48
N GLU A 120 -23.41 -8.00 0.66
CA GLU A 120 -22.46 -7.49 1.67
C GLU A 120 -21.07 -7.35 1.06
N VAL A 121 -20.46 -6.19 1.24
CA VAL A 121 -19.10 -5.87 0.76
C VAL A 121 -18.21 -5.53 1.94
N PRO A 122 -16.90 -5.78 1.86
CA PRO A 122 -15.99 -5.40 2.92
C PRO A 122 -16.00 -3.89 3.14
N ILE A 123 -15.87 -3.50 4.41
CA ILE A 123 -15.84 -2.12 4.89
C ILE A 123 -14.38 -1.78 5.18
N ALA A 124 -13.78 -0.96 4.33
CA ALA A 124 -12.45 -0.40 4.56
C ALA A 124 -12.55 0.87 5.42
N VAL A 125 -11.86 0.87 6.56
CA VAL A 125 -11.84 1.98 7.52
C VAL A 125 -10.41 2.50 7.68
N PRO A 126 -10.13 3.75 7.23
CA PRO A 126 -8.79 4.32 7.33
C PRO A 126 -8.30 4.45 8.76
N VAL A 127 -7.03 4.09 8.98
CA VAL A 127 -6.35 4.34 10.25
C VAL A 127 -6.05 5.84 10.39
N PRO A 128 -6.45 6.50 11.48
CA PRO A 128 -6.15 7.90 11.70
C PRO A 128 -4.64 8.19 11.73
N ALA A 129 -4.21 9.29 11.11
CA ALA A 129 -2.79 9.62 10.93
C ALA A 129 -2.03 9.76 12.27
N GLU A 130 -2.70 10.21 13.32
CA GLU A 130 -2.14 10.32 14.68
C GLU A 130 -1.74 8.95 15.27
N LYS A 131 -2.36 7.85 14.81
CA LYS A 131 -2.00 6.49 15.22
C LYS A 131 -0.80 5.92 14.45
N LEU A 132 -0.31 6.63 13.44
CA LEU A 132 0.77 6.18 12.56
C LEU A 132 2.13 6.82 12.89
N CYS A 133 2.28 7.48 14.05
CA CYS A 133 3.56 8.01 14.54
C CYS A 133 4.31 8.93 13.55
N GLY A 134 3.58 9.66 12.70
CA GLY A 134 4.13 10.58 11.71
C GLY A 134 4.40 9.94 10.34
N LEU A 135 4.13 8.65 10.16
CA LEU A 135 4.30 7.92 8.90
C LEU A 135 3.47 8.50 7.75
N ALA A 136 2.30 9.06 8.04
CA ALA A 136 1.42 9.65 7.02
C ALA A 136 2.15 10.71 6.17
N THR A 137 3.02 11.52 6.79
CA THR A 137 3.82 12.52 6.06
C THR A 137 4.87 11.87 5.16
N ILE A 138 5.50 10.79 5.64
CA ILE A 138 6.51 10.05 4.87
C ILE A 138 5.86 9.34 3.68
N ILE A 139 4.67 8.76 3.88
CA ILE A 139 3.86 8.16 2.81
C ILE A 139 3.57 9.19 1.74
N ALA A 140 3.03 10.36 2.10
CA ALA A 140 2.73 11.42 1.13
C ALA A 140 3.97 11.85 0.33
N GLU A 141 5.15 11.95 0.96
CA GLU A 141 6.40 12.25 0.25
C GLU A 141 6.80 11.14 -0.74
N ILE A 142 6.60 9.87 -0.38
CA ILE A 142 6.84 8.74 -1.28
C ILE A 142 5.87 8.79 -2.46
N GLU A 143 4.59 9.05 -2.22
CA GLU A 143 3.57 9.17 -3.27
C GLU A 143 3.92 10.30 -4.25
N ASP A 144 4.33 11.47 -3.76
CA ASP A 144 4.75 12.61 -4.59
C ASP A 144 5.98 12.29 -5.46
N ILE A 145 6.95 11.53 -4.93
CA ILE A 145 8.17 11.17 -5.65
C ILE A 145 7.92 10.08 -6.68
N THR A 146 7.13 9.07 -6.33
CA THR A 146 7.00 7.83 -7.09
C THR A 146 5.78 7.77 -8.00
N GLY A 147 4.72 8.51 -7.65
CA GLY A 147 3.38 8.36 -8.22
C GLY A 147 2.62 7.12 -7.74
N ALA A 148 3.24 6.26 -6.91
CA ALA A 148 2.53 5.16 -6.27
C ALA A 148 1.53 5.72 -5.24
N ARG A 149 0.50 4.94 -4.92
CA ARG A 149 -0.48 5.27 -3.87
C ARG A 149 -0.41 4.21 -2.79
N PHE A 150 -0.65 4.59 -1.54
CA PHE A 150 -0.67 3.66 -0.41
C PHE A 150 -1.97 3.80 0.37
N SER A 151 -2.43 2.69 0.95
CA SER A 151 -3.54 2.69 1.88
C SER A 151 -3.15 2.08 3.23
N VAL A 152 -3.76 2.59 4.29
CA VAL A 152 -3.58 2.09 5.66
C VAL A 152 -4.97 1.94 6.26
N ASP A 153 -5.67 0.90 5.82
CA ASP A 153 -7.06 0.65 6.18
C ASP A 153 -7.18 -0.65 6.97
N ASN A 154 -8.10 -0.67 7.93
CA ASN A 154 -8.63 -1.94 8.46
C ASN A 154 -9.75 -2.40 7.54
N VAL A 155 -9.78 -3.68 7.19
CA VAL A 155 -10.77 -4.21 6.25
C VAL A 155 -11.63 -5.25 6.95
N TYR A 156 -12.90 -4.91 7.16
CA TYR A 156 -13.87 -5.76 7.84
C TYR A 156 -14.81 -6.41 6.83
N TYR A 157 -15.09 -7.70 6.95
CA TYR A 157 -15.89 -8.44 5.97
C TYR A 157 -17.37 -8.54 6.35
N SER A 158 -17.78 -7.87 7.43
CA SER A 158 -19.19 -7.70 7.81
C SER A 158 -19.39 -6.45 8.67
N GLU A 159 -20.62 -5.94 8.73
CA GLU A 159 -20.98 -4.83 9.63
C GLU A 159 -20.75 -5.21 11.10
N VAL A 160 -21.04 -6.46 11.49
CA VAL A 160 -20.85 -6.96 12.85
C VAL A 160 -19.38 -6.91 13.27
N GLU A 161 -18.49 -7.29 12.36
CA GLU A 161 -17.05 -7.24 12.59
C GLU A 161 -16.54 -5.79 12.73
N ALA A 162 -16.99 -4.91 11.82
CA ALA A 162 -16.64 -3.48 11.87
C ALA A 162 -17.16 -2.81 13.15
N GLU A 163 -18.38 -3.13 13.56
CA GLU A 163 -18.99 -2.61 14.78
C GLU A 163 -18.24 -3.11 16.03
N ALA A 164 -17.94 -4.40 16.10
CA ALA A 164 -17.17 -4.97 17.22
C ALA A 164 -15.80 -4.29 17.37
N ALA A 165 -15.09 -4.06 16.26
CA ALA A 165 -13.82 -3.36 16.27
C ALA A 165 -13.95 -1.88 16.69
N TRP A 166 -15.06 -1.23 16.33
CA TRP A 166 -15.33 0.14 16.75
C TRP A 166 -15.55 0.25 18.27
N TRP A 167 -16.30 -0.68 18.86
CA TRP A 167 -16.49 -0.74 20.32
C TRP A 167 -15.16 -0.97 21.06
N GLU A 168 -14.34 -1.90 20.61
CA GLU A 168 -13.01 -2.16 21.19
C GLU A 168 -12.11 -0.92 21.14
N ASN A 169 -12.11 -0.20 20.01
CA ASN A 169 -11.28 0.98 19.82
C ASN A 169 -11.74 2.19 20.64
N THR A 170 -13.05 2.37 20.84
CA THR A 170 -13.60 3.49 21.62
C THR A 170 -13.60 3.22 23.13
N GLY A 171 -13.54 1.94 23.54
CA GLY A 171 -13.70 1.53 24.93
C GLY A 171 -15.11 1.82 25.48
N ALA A 172 -16.07 2.13 24.61
CA ALA A 172 -17.45 2.36 24.97
C ALA A 172 -18.17 1.03 25.17
N ASP A 173 -18.99 0.93 26.21
CA ASP A 173 -19.91 -0.19 26.39
C ASP A 173 -21.15 0.05 25.51
N PRO A 174 -21.51 -0.88 24.60
CA PRO A 174 -22.72 -0.78 23.80
C PRO A 174 -23.96 -0.50 24.65
N ASP A 175 -24.09 -1.17 25.79
CA ASP A 175 -25.27 -1.05 26.66
C ASP A 175 -25.37 0.35 27.29
N GLU A 176 -24.23 0.95 27.68
CA GLU A 176 -24.19 2.32 28.21
C GLU A 176 -24.44 3.36 27.13
N PHE A 177 -23.86 3.19 25.93
CA PHE A 177 -24.01 4.12 24.82
C PHE A 177 -25.46 4.20 24.33
N PHE A 178 -26.10 3.05 24.12
CA PHE A 178 -27.50 3.01 23.69
C PHE A 178 -28.45 3.50 24.78
N ALA A 179 -28.20 3.18 26.06
CA ALA A 179 -28.98 3.72 27.17
C ALA A 179 -28.89 5.25 27.31
N MET A 180 -27.72 5.85 27.06
CA MET A 180 -27.55 7.32 27.04
C MET A 180 -28.30 7.97 25.88
N LYS A 181 -28.27 7.35 24.70
CA LYS A 181 -28.96 7.82 23.50
C LYS A 181 -30.49 7.76 23.65
N GLU A 182 -31.03 6.68 24.23
CA GLU A 182 -32.46 6.54 24.52
C GLU A 182 -32.93 7.51 25.63
N ALA A 183 -32.04 7.90 26.54
CA ALA A 183 -32.32 8.89 27.58
C ALA A 183 -32.28 10.35 27.11
N GLY A 184 -31.95 10.61 25.84
CA GLY A 184 -31.92 11.95 25.25
C GLY A 184 -30.88 12.89 25.88
N ARG A 185 -29.77 12.34 26.37
CA ARG A 185 -28.65 13.10 26.95
C ARG A 185 -27.48 13.08 25.98
N ASP A 186 -27.55 13.94 24.98
CA ASP A 186 -26.39 14.36 24.17
C ASP A 186 -25.59 15.46 24.88
#